data_AF-A0A8S2R9E4-F1
#
_entry.id   AF-A0A8S2R9E4-F1
#
_cell.length_a   1.000
_cell.length_b   1.000
_cell.length_c   1.000
_cell.angle_alpha   90.00
_cell.angle_beta   90.00
_cell.angle_gamma   90.00
#
_symmetry.space_group_name_H-M   'P 1'
#
loop_
_entity.id
_entity.type
_entity.pdbx_description
1 polymer ?
#
loop_
_entity_poly.entity_id
_entity_poly.type
_entity_poly.pdbx_seq_one_letter_code
_entity_poly.pdbx_strand_id
1 'polypeptide(L)'
;CYVLLTMAKLMAPFTPFLAEYMYQILRKLMPQPSSSLSPEQELSVHFQMIPKSHHSLVNKNIERAVAAVQTVIGLGRVVRERKVVPMKVNL
;
A
#
# COMPACT_ATOMS: atom_id res chain seq x y z
N CYS A 1 -6.44 -1.99 -7.66
CA CYS A 1 -5.45 -1.81 -6.57
C CYS A 1 -5.40 -0.36 -6.05
N TYR A 2 -6.39 0.06 -5.26
CA TYR A 2 -6.50 1.46 -4.78
C TYR A 2 -5.33 1.89 -3.87
N VAL A 3 -4.91 1.03 -2.95
CA VAL A 3 -3.82 1.33 -1.98
C VAL A 3 -2.48 1.61 -2.67
N LEU A 4 -2.12 0.80 -3.66
CA LEU A 4 -0.85 0.96 -4.40
C LEU A 4 -0.83 2.26 -5.23
N LEU A 5 -1.97 2.62 -5.82
CA LEU A 5 -2.08 3.88 -6.57
C LEU A 5 -1.92 5.09 -5.64
N THR A 6 -2.54 5.05 -4.46
CA THR A 6 -2.39 6.07 -3.42
C THR A 6 -0.93 6.17 -2.95
N MET A 7 -0.25 5.05 -2.79
CA MET A 7 1.18 5.03 -2.44
C MET A 7 2.05 5.64 -3.53
N ALA A 8 1.81 5.32 -4.81
CA ALA A 8 2.53 5.96 -5.91
C ALA A 8 2.34 7.49 -5.91
N LYS A 9 1.13 7.99 -5.65
CA LYS A 9 0.87 9.43 -5.51
C LYS A 9 1.64 10.06 -4.33
N LEU A 10 1.64 9.41 -3.17
CA LEU A 10 2.36 9.90 -1.98
C LEU A 10 3.88 9.85 -2.15
N MET A 11 4.40 8.94 -2.98
CA MET A 11 5.83 8.77 -3.20
C MET A 11 6.41 9.64 -4.33
N ALA A 12 5.55 10.28 -5.13
CA ALA A 12 5.95 11.19 -6.20
C ALA A 12 7.01 12.24 -5.82
N PRO A 13 6.97 12.92 -4.65
CA PRO A 13 8.01 13.88 -4.27
C PRO A 13 9.32 13.25 -3.79
N PHE A 14 9.35 11.95 -3.44
CA PHE A 14 10.53 11.29 -2.89
C PHE A 14 11.24 10.39 -3.90
N THR A 15 10.47 9.69 -4.74
CA THR A 15 10.97 8.73 -5.74
C THR A 15 10.28 8.96 -7.09
N PRO A 16 10.48 10.14 -7.72
CA PRO A 16 9.64 10.63 -8.80
C PRO A 16 9.52 9.67 -9.99
N PHE A 17 10.64 9.15 -10.49
CA PHE A 17 10.62 8.24 -11.65
C PHE A 17 9.99 6.88 -11.34
N LEU A 18 10.23 6.33 -10.15
CA LEU A 18 9.64 5.06 -9.74
C LEU A 18 8.14 5.21 -9.50
N ALA A 19 7.74 6.27 -8.79
CA ALA A 19 6.35 6.61 -8.54
C ALA A 19 5.58 6.82 -9.85
N GLU A 20 6.16 7.52 -10.82
CA GLU A 20 5.59 7.73 -12.16
C GLU A 20 5.41 6.40 -12.89
N TYR A 21 6.45 5.55 -12.94
CA TYR A 21 6.37 4.23 -13.57
C TYR A 21 5.26 3.36 -12.96
N MET A 22 5.19 3.31 -11.62
CA MET A 22 4.16 2.56 -10.91
C MET A 22 2.76 3.14 -11.18
N TYR A 23 2.59 4.46 -11.15
CA TYR A 23 1.32 5.14 -11.40
C TYR A 23 0.76 4.82 -12.79
N GLN A 24 1.60 4.90 -13.83
CA GLN A 24 1.23 4.63 -15.22
C GLN A 24 0.73 3.19 -15.44
N ILE A 25 1.34 2.21 -14.75
CA ILE A 25 0.91 0.81 -14.81
C ILE A 25 -0.38 0.61 -14.02
N LEU A 26 -0.40 1.08 -12.78
CA LEU A 26 -1.51 0.84 -11.86
C LEU A 26 -2.80 1.50 -12.32
N ARG A 27 -2.74 2.71 -12.92
CA ARG A 27 -3.96 3.41 -13.37
C ARG A 27 -4.71 2.63 -14.45
N LYS A 28 -4.00 1.92 -15.34
CA LYS A 28 -4.59 1.11 -16.42
C LYS A 28 -5.33 -0.13 -15.89
N LEU A 29 -4.97 -0.57 -14.69
CA LEU A 29 -5.55 -1.75 -14.02
C LEU A 29 -6.71 -1.38 -13.08
N MET A 30 -7.00 -0.08 -12.90
CA MET A 30 -8.12 0.36 -12.09
C MET A 30 -9.40 0.38 -12.95
N PRO A 31 -10.56 0.03 -12.39
CA PRO A 31 -11.83 0.29 -13.05
C PRO A 31 -11.89 1.79 -13.33
N GLN A 32 -12.02 2.17 -14.61
CA GLN A 32 -12.02 3.58 -15.00
C GLN A 32 -13.11 4.30 -14.20
N PRO A 33 -12.76 5.25 -13.32
CA PRO A 33 -13.78 6.12 -12.78
C PRO A 33 -14.28 6.95 -13.95
N SER A 34 -15.58 6.87 -14.21
CA SER A 34 -16.26 7.82 -15.06
C SER A 34 -15.83 9.25 -14.66
N SER A 35 -15.18 9.94 -15.61
CA SER A 35 -15.27 11.39 -15.79
C SER A 35 -14.90 12.30 -14.60
N SER A 36 -13.94 11.96 -13.74
CA SER A 36 -13.58 12.82 -12.58
C SER A 36 -12.16 13.38 -12.56
N LEU A 37 -11.27 12.95 -13.46
CA LEU A 37 -9.94 13.55 -13.62
C LEU A 37 -9.88 14.32 -14.95
N SER A 38 -9.20 15.46 -14.97
CA SER A 38 -8.92 16.15 -16.23
C SER A 38 -7.94 15.31 -17.07
N PRO A 39 -7.96 15.44 -18.41
CA PRO A 39 -6.99 14.77 -19.28
C PRO A 39 -5.54 15.01 -18.84
N GLU A 40 -5.25 16.20 -18.31
CA GLU A 40 -3.94 16.61 -17.79
C GLU A 40 -3.55 15.84 -16.52
N GLN A 41 -4.49 15.66 -15.59
CA GLN A 41 -4.28 14.90 -14.37
C GLN A 41 -4.00 13.42 -14.67
N GLU A 42 -4.52 12.90 -15.78
CA GLU A 42 -4.23 11.53 -16.19
C GLU A 42 -2.78 11.38 -16.69
N LEU A 43 -2.12 12.44 -17.17
CA LEU A 43 -0.82 12.32 -17.86
C LEU A 43 0.33 11.88 -16.97
N SER A 44 0.38 12.32 -15.72
CA SER A 44 1.48 12.03 -14.80
C SER A 44 1.03 12.06 -13.34
N VAL A 45 1.73 11.31 -12.49
CA VAL A 45 1.51 11.35 -11.04
C VAL A 45 1.83 12.72 -10.46
N HIS A 46 2.69 13.50 -11.11
CA HIS A 46 3.15 14.81 -10.65
C HIS A 46 2.09 15.92 -10.78
N PHE A 47 1.02 15.67 -11.55
CA PHE A 47 -0.14 16.56 -11.66
C PHE A 47 -1.27 16.16 -10.70
N GLN A 48 -1.09 15.08 -9.94
CA GLN A 48 -2.07 14.61 -8.97
C GLN A 48 -1.93 15.38 -7.66
N MET A 49 -3.07 15.80 -7.11
CA MET A 49 -3.11 16.31 -5.74
C MET A 49 -2.79 15.21 -4.73
N ILE A 50 -2.16 15.59 -3.62
CA ILE A 50 -1.93 14.70 -2.49
C ILE A 50 -3.30 14.19 -1.99
N PRO A 51 -3.47 12.85 -1.86
CA PRO A 51 -4.73 12.27 -1.42
C PRO A 51 -5.06 12.70 0.01
N LYS A 52 -6.34 13.01 0.27
CA LYS A 52 -6.83 13.37 1.61
C LYS A 52 -7.20 12.13 2.41
N SER A 53 -7.01 12.19 3.73
CA SER A 53 -7.42 11.11 4.63
C SER A 53 -8.94 11.02 4.77
N HIS A 54 -9.48 9.80 4.68
CA HIS A 54 -10.88 9.51 4.94
C HIS A 54 -11.05 8.95 6.36
N HIS A 55 -11.29 9.84 7.33
CA HIS A 55 -11.38 9.48 8.74
C HIS A 55 -12.50 8.48 9.06
N SER A 56 -13.56 8.43 8.24
CA SER A 56 -14.66 7.46 8.38
C SER A 56 -14.24 6.00 8.12
N LEU A 57 -13.14 5.78 7.40
CA LEU A 57 -12.62 4.44 7.11
C LEU A 57 -11.67 3.92 8.22
N VAL A 58 -11.36 4.75 9.22
CA VAL A 58 -10.48 4.38 10.33
C VAL A 58 -11.22 3.46 11.29
N ASN A 59 -10.72 2.24 11.47
CA ASN A 59 -11.29 1.26 12.39
C ASN A 59 -10.26 0.81 13.44
N LYS A 60 -10.38 1.37 14.64
CA LYS A 60 -9.47 1.08 15.77
C LYS A 60 -9.55 -0.35 16.31
N ASN A 61 -10.65 -1.06 16.09
CA ASN A 61 -10.75 -2.46 16.50
C ASN A 61 -9.91 -3.34 15.57
N ILE A 62 -9.97 -3.09 14.26
CA ILE A 62 -9.16 -3.80 13.27
C ILE A 62 -7.67 -3.49 13.46
N GLU A 63 -7.30 -2.21 13.64
CA GLU A 63 -5.90 -1.82 13.91
C GLU A 63 -5.32 -2.57 15.11
N ARG A 64 -6.07 -2.65 16.22
CA ARG A 64 -5.65 -3.38 17.43
C ARG A 64 -5.53 -4.89 17.17
N ALA A 65 -6.47 -5.48 16.45
CA ALA A 65 -6.44 -6.90 16.13
C ALA A 65 -5.21 -7.26 15.26
N VAL A 66 -4.93 -6.47 14.23
CA VAL A 66 -3.75 -6.68 13.35
C VAL A 66 -2.46 -6.50 14.13
N ALA A 67 -2.37 -5.48 15.00
CA ALA A 67 -1.20 -5.28 15.85
C ALA A 67 -0.94 -6.48 16.77
N ALA A 68 -1.97 -7.03 17.41
CA ALA A 68 -1.85 -8.22 18.26
C ALA A 68 -1.35 -9.43 17.47
N VAL A 69 -1.87 -9.66 16.27
CA VAL A 69 -1.40 -10.74 15.38
C VAL A 69 0.07 -10.55 15.00
N GLN A 70 0.48 -9.33 14.64
CA GLN A 70 1.88 -9.02 14.33
C GLN A 70 2.81 -9.28 15.53
N THR A 71 2.38 -8.93 16.75
CA THR A 71 3.13 -9.23 17.98
C THR A 71 3.28 -10.73 18.19
N VAL A 72 2.19 -11.49 18.11
CA VAL A 72 2.21 -12.95 18.29
C VAL A 72 3.10 -13.63 17.23
N ILE A 73 3.00 -13.21 15.96
CA ILE A 73 3.86 -13.72 14.89
C ILE A 73 5.33 -13.38 15.16
N GLY A 74 5.62 -12.14 15.60
CA GLY A 74 6.97 -11.71 15.97
C GLY A 74 7.57 -12.57 17.08
N LEU A 75 6.82 -12.77 18.16
CA LEU A 75 7.23 -13.63 19.29
C LEU A 75 7.45 -15.08 18.85
N GLY A 76 6.54 -15.62 18.03
CA GLY A 76 6.67 -16.96 17.46
C GLY A 76 7.94 -17.11 16.62
N ARG A 77 8.28 -16.11 15.79
CA ARG A 77 9.53 -16.08 15.02
C ARG A 77 10.76 -16.12 15.93
N VAL A 78 10.78 -15.32 17.00
CA VAL A 78 11.89 -15.28 17.96
C VAL A 78 12.09 -16.63 18.65
N VAL A 79 11.01 -17.27 19.13
CA VAL A 79 11.10 -18.59 19.78
C VAL A 79 11.59 -19.65 18.80
N ARG A 80 11.06 -19.64 17.57
CA ARG A 80 11.45 -20.57 16.51
C ARG A 80 12.92 -20.45 16.17
N GLU A 81 13.42 -19.23 16.00
CA GLU A 81 14.83 -18.92 15.71
C GLU A 81 15.75 -19.39 16.85
N ARG A 82 15.39 -19.12 18.10
CA ARG A 82 16.13 -19.60 19.28
C ARG A 82 16.19 -21.12 19.38
N LYS A 83 15.19 -21.82 18.85
CA LYS A 83 15.12 -23.29 18.81
C LYS A 83 15.70 -23.88 17.52
N VAL A 84 16.23 -23.05 16.61
CA VAL A 84 16.81 -23.45 15.31
C VAL A 84 15.82 -24.29 14.48
N VAL A 85 14.52 -24.00 14.62
CA VAL A 85 13.49 -24.71 13.84
C VAL A 85 13.44 -24.09 12.44
N PRO A 86 13.66 -24.88 11.37
CA PRO A 86 13.75 -24.36 10.01
C PRO A 86 12.41 -23.76 9.54
N MET A 87 12.48 -22.67 8.79
CA MET A 87 11.31 -21.93 8.30
C MET A 87 10.62 -22.62 7.11
N LYS A 88 11.33 -23.51 6.40
CA LYS A 88 10.78 -24.27 5.28
C LYS A 88 10.07 -25.50 5.81
N VAL A 89 8.75 -25.54 5.66
CA VAL A 89 8.02 -26.79 5.52
C VAL A 89 7.95 -27.04 4.02
N ASN A 90 8.69 -28.03 3.52
CA ASN A 90 8.47 -28.51 2.16
C ASN A 90 7.14 -29.25 2.19
N LEU A 91 6.12 -28.70 1.52
CA LEU A 91 4.93 -29.45 1.12
C LEU A 91 5.25 -30.19 -0.18
#